data_AF-A0A1X3JD32-F1
#
_entry.id   AF-A0A1X3JD32-F1
#
_cell.length_a   1.000
_cell.length_b   1.000
_cell.length_c   1.000
_cell.angle_alpha   90.00
_cell.angle_beta   90.00
_cell.angle_gamma   90.00
#
_symmetry.space_group_name_H-M   'P 1'
#
loop_
_entity.id
_entity.type
_entity.pdbx_description
1 polymer ?
#
loop_
_entity_poly.entity_id
_entity_poly.type
_entity_poly.pdbx_seq_one_letter_code
_entity_poly.pdbx_strand_id
1 'polypeptide(L)' 'MTTHDRVRLQLQALEALLREHQHWRNDEPQPHQFNSTQPFFMDTMEPLEWLQWVLIPRMH' A
#
# COMPACT_ATOMS: atom_id res chain seq x y z
N MET A 1 10.85 -12.30 18.90
CA MET A 1 10.10 -11.58 17.86
C MET A 1 8.70 -11.33 18.36
N THR A 2 8.34 -10.06 18.50
CA THR A 2 6.97 -9.67 18.83
C THR A 2 6.08 -9.82 17.58
N THR A 3 4.76 -9.83 17.75
CA THR A 3 3.82 -9.87 16.62
C THR A 3 4.04 -8.69 15.66
N HIS A 4 4.38 -7.52 16.18
CA HIS A 4 4.69 -6.32 15.39
C HIS A 4 5.91 -6.52 14.47
N ASP A 5 6.98 -7.16 14.96
CA ASP A 5 8.16 -7.45 14.15
C ASP A 5 7.83 -8.38 12.98
N ARG A 6 6.95 -9.37 13.21
CA ARG A 6 6.49 -10.29 12.16
C ARG A 6 5.69 -9.56 11.09
N VAL A 7 4.78 -8.67 11.49
CA VAL A 7 3.97 -7.88 10.54
C VAL A 7 4.88 -7.00 9.69
N ARG A 8 5.86 -6.33 10.30
CA ARG A 8 6.82 -5.48 9.56
C ARG A 8 7.63 -6.27 8.52
N LEU A 9 8.15 -7.44 8.90
CA LEU A 9 8.87 -8.31 7.96
C LEU A 9 8.00 -8.75 6.78
N GLN A 10 6.72 -9.05 7.03
CA GLN A 10 5.78 -9.42 5.96
C GLN A 10 5.47 -8.23 5.04
N LEU A 11 5.33 -7.02 5.58
CA LEU A 11 5.12 -5.82 4.77
C LEU A 11 6.33 -5.51 3.88
N GLN A 12 7.55 -5.68 4.40
CA GLN A 12 8.78 -5.53 3.61
C GLN A 12 8.87 -6.58 2.48
N ALA A 13 8.50 -7.83 2.77
CA ALA A 13 8.45 -8.87 1.75
C ALA A 13 7.39 -8.58 0.67
N LEU A 14 6.24 -8.04 1.08
CA LEU A 14 5.17 -7.64 0.17
C LEU A 14 5.61 -6.49 -0.75
N GLU A 15 6.28 -5.46 -0.20
CA GLU A 15 6.87 -4.39 -1.01
C GLU A 15 7.88 -4.93 -2.03
N ALA A 16 8.76 -5.84 -1.62
CA ALA A 16 9.74 -6.45 -2.51
C ALA A 16 9.06 -7.19 -3.68
N LEU A 17 8.00 -7.95 -3.40
CA LEU A 17 7.21 -8.63 -4.43
C LEU A 17 6.52 -7.63 -5.38
N LEU A 18 5.92 -6.56 -4.86
CA LEU A 18 5.29 -5.54 -5.70
C LEU A 18 6.30 -4.90 -6.66
N ARG A 19 7.53 -4.64 -6.19
CA ARG A 19 8.62 -4.10 -7.02
C ARG A 19 9.07 -5.11 -8.08
N GLU A 20 9.26 -6.37 -7.70
CA GLU A 20 9.65 -7.46 -8.62
C GLU A 20 8.64 -7.62 -9.76
N HIS A 21 7.35 -7.57 -9.44
CA HIS A 21 6.26 -7.69 -10.41
C HIS A 21 5.91 -6.39 -11.14
N GLN A 22 6.71 -5.32 -10.98
CA GLN A 22 6.46 -3.99 -11.56
C GLN A 22 5.09 -3.38 -11.21
N HIS A 23 4.50 -3.82 -10.09
CA HIS A 23 3.27 -3.23 -9.54
C HIS A 23 3.55 -2.05 -8.63
N TRP A 24 4.79 -1.91 -8.14
CA TRP A 24 5.21 -0.75 -7.37
C TRP A 24 5.19 0.52 -8.23
N ARG A 25 4.40 1.51 -7.81
CA ARG A 25 4.27 2.78 -8.51
C ARG A 25 5.28 3.78 -7.97
N ASN A 26 6.01 4.46 -8.85
CA ASN A 26 6.92 5.54 -8.42
C ASN A 26 6.23 6.90 -8.39
N ASP A 27 5.17 7.05 -9.19
CA ASP A 27 4.35 8.26 -9.23
C ASP A 27 3.37 8.27 -8.07
N GLU A 28 3.36 9.37 -7.32
CA GLU A 28 2.41 9.59 -6.23
C GLU A 28 0.97 9.67 -6.78
N PRO A 29 -0.03 9.11 -6.06
CA PRO A 29 -1.42 9.21 -6.47
C PRO A 29 -1.84 10.68 -6.55
N GLN A 30 -2.70 11.00 -7.50
CA GLN A 30 -3.24 12.34 -7.60
C GLN A 30 -4.04 12.67 -6.33
N PRO A 31 -4.06 13.94 -5.87
CA PRO A 31 -4.73 14.32 -4.63
C PRO A 31 -6.21 13.88 -4.55
N HIS A 32 -6.90 13.86 -5.69
CA HIS A 32 -8.30 13.44 -5.75
C HIS A 32 -8.48 11.93 -5.47
N GLN A 33 -7.45 11.10 -5.66
CA GLN A 33 -7.51 9.67 -5.37
C GLN A 33 -7.61 9.41 -3.87
N PHE A 34 -7.16 10.34 -3.03
CA PHE A 34 -7.35 10.27 -1.59
C PHE A 34 -8.73 10.76 -1.13
N ASN A 35 -9.56 11.31 -2.03
CA ASN A 35 -10.91 11.77 -1.73
C ASN A 35 -11.94 10.68 -2.02
N SER A 36 -11.73 9.50 -1.43
CA SER A 36 -12.66 8.38 -1.53
C SER A 36 -13.93 8.60 -0.73
N THR A 37 -15.06 8.17 -1.29
CA THR A 37 -16.33 8.04 -0.56
C THR A 37 -16.58 6.62 -0.06
N GLN A 38 -15.80 5.65 -0.53
CA GLN A 38 -15.91 4.24 -0.17
C GLN A 38 -14.79 3.78 0.78
N PRO A 39 -15.04 2.72 1.58
CA PRO A 39 -13.98 2.06 2.32
C PRO A 39 -12.84 1.63 1.39
N PHE A 40 -11.60 1.63 1.89
CA PHE A 40 -10.41 1.19 1.15
C PHE A 40 -10.15 1.90 -0.18
N PHE A 41 -10.76 3.08 -0.40
CA PHE A 41 -10.54 3.85 -1.63
C PHE A 41 -10.96 3.10 -2.90
N MET A 42 -11.94 2.19 -2.77
CA MET A 42 -12.38 1.30 -3.86
C MET A 42 -12.93 2.02 -5.09
N ASP A 43 -13.35 3.27 -4.95
CA ASP A 43 -13.86 4.13 -6.02
C ASP A 43 -12.77 4.96 -6.71
N THR A 44 -11.58 5.07 -6.12
CA THR A 44 -10.56 6.09 -6.46
C THR A 44 -9.14 5.54 -6.60
N MET A 45 -8.87 4.33 -6.11
CA MET A 45 -7.58 3.65 -6.17
C MET A 45 -7.75 2.17 -6.48
N GLU A 46 -6.80 1.64 -7.25
CA GLU A 46 -6.66 0.19 -7.40
C GLU A 46 -6.19 -0.45 -6.08
N PRO A 47 -6.50 -1.72 -5.80
CA PRO A 47 -6.14 -2.38 -4.54
C PRO A 47 -4.64 -2.33 -4.21
N LEU A 48 -3.78 -2.46 -5.23
CA LEU A 48 -2.32 -2.41 -5.06
C LEU A 48 -1.82 -0.99 -4.80
N GLU A 49 -2.49 0.02 -5.36
CA GLU A 49 -2.19 1.43 -5.08
C GLU A 49 -2.59 1.78 -3.65
N TRP A 50 -3.78 1.37 -3.21
CA TRP A 50 -4.20 1.53 -1.82
C TRP A 50 -3.23 0.85 -0.84
N LEU A 51 -2.82 -0.38 -1.16
CA LEU A 51 -1.87 -1.14 -0.35
C LEU A 51 -0.54 -0.38 -0.19
N GLN A 52 0.01 0.12 -1.30
CA GLN A 52 1.27 0.87 -1.31
C GLN A 52 1.17 2.23 -0.62
N TRP A 53 0.14 3.02 -0.90
CA TRP A 53 0.09 4.43 -0.51
C TRP A 53 -0.65 4.68 0.80
N VAL A 54 -1.48 3.74 1.25
CA VAL A 54 -2.29 3.89 2.47
C VAL A 54 -1.88 2.87 3.53
N LEU A 55 -1.82 1.57 3.21
CA LEU A 55 -1.61 0.54 4.23
C LEU A 55 -0.16 0.46 4.70
N ILE A 56 0.79 0.31 3.77
CA ILE A 56 2.22 0.14 4.10
C ILE A 56 2.77 1.31 4.94
N PRO A 57 2.54 2.60 4.57
CA PRO A 57 3.06 3.74 5.32
C PRO A 57 2.46 3.88 6.73
N ARG A 58 1.22 3.41 6.94
CA ARG A 58 0.55 3.46 8.25
C ARG A 58 1.04 2.41 9.25
N MET A 59 1.74 1.38 8.76
CA MET A 59 2.24 0.27 9.56
C MET A 59 3.76 0.35 9.83
N HIS A 60 4.41 1.38 9.30
CA HIS A 60 5.83 1.69 9.46
C HIS A 60 6.10 2.44 10.77
#